data_AF-A0A6G7ZDS1-F1
#
_entry.id   AF-A0A6G7ZDS1-F1
#
_cell.length_a   1.000
_cell.length_b   1.000
_cell.length_c   1.000
_cell.angle_alpha   90.00
_cell.angle_beta   90.00
_cell.angle_gamma   90.00
#
_symmetry.space_group_name_H-M   'P 1'
#
loop_
_entity.id
_entity.type
_entity.pdbx_description
1 polymer ?
#
loop_
_entity_poly.entity_id
_entity_poly.type
_entity_poly.pdbx_seq_one_letter_code
_entity_poly.pdbx_strand_id
1 'polypeptide(L)'
;MSDPLGRLTILLYGAPAMSPAEFREYRQGLLLGASVQLSIPIGQYDGDRLLNLGGNRWTIKPELGASQTWGRWTFEGALGATFYTANNDFFGGHVRKQKPIYSAQGHVIYNLKPGMWLAANLSWFAGGKTSIDGVSDDNLQENWRTGVIFAFPIDRHFSAKANASTGVSTRTGNNFDLFGIALQYRWGAGI
;
A
#
# COMPACT_ATOMS: atom_id res chain seq x y z
N MET A 1 5.61 -17.39 11.44
CA MET A 1 5.80 -15.92 11.25
C MET A 1 5.90 -15.61 9.77
N SER A 2 5.36 -14.48 9.28
CA SER A 2 5.46 -14.07 7.86
C SER A 2 6.84 -13.49 7.53
N ASP A 3 7.13 -13.30 6.23
CA ASP A 3 8.33 -12.61 5.79
C ASP A 3 8.36 -11.16 6.31
N PRO A 4 9.49 -10.68 6.86
CA PRO A 4 9.62 -9.28 7.26
C PRO A 4 9.66 -8.35 6.05
N LEU A 5 9.10 -7.16 6.25
CA LEU A 5 9.02 -6.10 5.24
C LEU A 5 9.79 -4.86 5.69
N GLY A 6 10.69 -4.38 4.83
CA GLY A 6 11.36 -3.09 4.96
C GLY A 6 10.88 -2.13 3.87
N ARG A 7 10.77 -0.83 4.18
CA ARG A 7 10.43 0.21 3.19
C ARG A 7 11.30 1.44 3.40
N LEU A 8 11.90 1.91 2.32
CA LEU A 8 12.55 3.22 2.25
C LEU A 8 11.66 4.16 1.43
N THR A 9 11.43 5.36 1.93
CA THR A 9 10.66 6.41 1.22
C THR A 9 11.47 7.70 1.22
N ILE A 10 11.51 8.36 0.07
CA ILE A 10 12.23 9.61 -0.14
C ILE A 10 11.27 10.60 -0.78
N LEU A 11 11.24 11.83 -0.25
CA LEU A 11 10.59 12.94 -0.90
C LEU A 11 11.56 13.57 -1.90
N LEU A 12 11.18 13.59 -3.17
CA LEU A 12 11.97 14.11 -4.27
C LEU A 12 11.75 15.61 -4.47
N TYR A 13 10.56 16.11 -4.15
CA TYR A 13 10.18 17.50 -4.35
C TYR A 13 9.05 17.94 -3.41
N GLY A 14 9.02 19.23 -3.07
CA GLY A 14 7.82 19.91 -2.56
C GLY A 14 7.76 20.16 -1.06
N ALA A 15 8.54 19.45 -0.24
CA ALA A 15 8.69 19.74 1.18
C ALA A 15 10.18 19.77 1.56
N PRO A 16 10.81 20.96 1.61
CA PRO A 16 12.18 21.09 2.07
C PRO A 16 12.29 20.70 3.56
N ALA A 17 13.51 20.48 4.03
CA ALA A 17 13.75 20.35 5.47
C ALA A 17 13.32 21.65 6.16
N MET A 18 12.39 21.54 7.11
CA MET A 18 11.78 22.66 7.82
C MET A 18 11.90 22.46 9.33
N SER A 19 12.09 23.55 10.06
CA SER A 19 11.92 23.60 11.50
C SER A 19 10.44 23.44 11.90
N PRO A 20 10.15 23.12 13.17
CA PRO A 20 8.77 23.05 13.66
C PRO A 20 7.95 24.34 13.43
N ALA A 21 8.58 25.51 13.50
CA ALA A 21 7.92 26.79 13.27
C ALA A 21 7.55 26.98 11.79
N GLU A 22 8.49 26.71 10.88
CA GLU A 22 8.25 26.77 9.43
C GLU A 22 7.18 25.76 8.99
N PHE A 23 7.16 24.58 9.62
CA PHE A 23 6.15 23.57 9.33
C PHE A 23 4.71 23.99 9.69
N ARG A 24 4.52 24.84 10.71
CA ARG A 24 3.18 25.36 11.07
C ARG A 24 2.61 26.27 9.98
N GLU A 25 3.47 27.01 9.30
CA GLU A 25 3.08 27.93 8.23
C GLU A 25 3.02 27.26 6.86
N TYR A 26 3.66 26.09 6.72
CA TYR A 26 3.69 25.34 5.48
C TYR A 26 2.29 25.08 4.92
N ARG A 27 2.17 25.32 3.61
CA ARG A 27 1.00 24.99 2.81
C ARG A 27 1.46 24.03 1.74
N GLN A 28 0.98 22.79 1.82
CA GLN A 28 1.34 21.77 0.86
C GLN A 28 0.92 22.21 -0.55
N GLY A 29 1.87 22.22 -1.47
CA GLY A 29 1.65 22.31 -2.91
C GLY A 29 1.84 20.94 -3.55
N LEU A 30 2.65 20.88 -4.61
CA LEU A 30 3.01 19.63 -5.26
C LEU A 30 4.12 18.94 -4.46
N LEU A 31 3.88 17.69 -4.07
CA LEU A 31 4.85 16.77 -3.52
C LEU A 31 5.11 15.65 -4.53
N LEU A 32 6.38 15.28 -4.71
CA LEU A 32 6.77 14.09 -5.46
C LEU A 32 7.61 13.20 -4.55
N GLY A 33 7.32 11.90 -4.54
CA GLY A 33 8.00 10.93 -3.70
C GLY A 33 8.31 9.64 -4.46
N ALA A 34 9.31 8.93 -3.96
CA ALA A 34 9.64 7.58 -4.39
C ALA A 34 9.78 6.68 -3.17
N SER A 35 9.46 5.40 -3.32
CA SER A 35 9.72 4.41 -2.29
C SER A 35 10.14 3.08 -2.89
N VAL A 36 10.86 2.28 -2.11
CA VAL A 36 11.13 0.88 -2.41
C VAL A 36 10.79 0.07 -1.17
N GLN A 37 9.92 -0.93 -1.35
CA GLN A 37 9.64 -1.93 -0.33
C GLN A 37 10.33 -3.25 -0.70
N LEU A 38 10.89 -3.92 0.31
CA LEU A 38 11.60 -5.19 0.19
C LEU A 38 11.03 -6.19 1.19
N SER A 39 10.69 -7.38 0.71
CA SER A 39 10.34 -8.54 1.54
C SER A 39 11.50 -9.52 1.52
N ILE A 40 11.98 -9.91 2.70
CA ILE A 40 13.12 -10.82 2.87
C ILE A 40 12.58 -12.22 3.18
N PRO A 41 12.97 -13.28 2.44
CA PRO A 41 12.41 -14.63 2.58
C PRO A 41 12.99 -15.39 3.78
N ILE A 42 12.81 -14.85 4.98
CA ILE A 42 13.23 -15.47 6.25
C ILE A 42 12.03 -15.75 7.16
N GLY A 43 10.81 -15.61 6.66
CA GLY A 43 9.61 -16.06 7.33
C GLY A 43 9.54 -17.59 7.40
N GLN A 44 8.58 -18.09 8.18
CA GLN A 44 8.35 -19.52 8.32
C GLN A 44 7.80 -20.09 7.02
N TYR A 45 8.49 -21.10 6.51
CA TYR A 45 8.16 -21.78 5.28
C TYR A 45 8.48 -23.27 5.39
N ASP A 46 7.57 -24.11 4.89
CA ASP A 46 7.66 -25.56 4.82
C ASP A 46 7.28 -25.98 3.39
N GLY A 47 8.25 -26.55 2.66
CA GLY A 47 8.12 -26.98 1.27
C GLY A 47 7.17 -28.16 1.07
N ASP A 48 6.77 -28.86 2.13
CA ASP A 48 5.77 -29.94 2.07
C ASP A 48 4.34 -29.42 2.30
N ARG A 49 4.20 -28.13 2.62
CA ARG A 49 2.90 -27.49 2.84
C ARG A 49 2.55 -26.58 1.67
N LEU A 50 1.32 -26.70 1.20
CA LEU A 50 0.79 -25.79 0.18
C LEU A 50 0.57 -24.38 0.75
N LEU A 51 0.15 -24.27 2.01
CA LEU A 51 -0.13 -23.01 2.69
C LEU A 51 1.03 -22.65 3.63
N ASN A 52 1.62 -21.48 3.40
CA ASN A 52 2.74 -20.95 4.16
C ASN A 52 2.53 -19.49 4.54
N LEU A 53 3.17 -19.07 5.64
CA LEU A 53 3.19 -17.68 6.09
C LEU A 53 4.26 -16.86 5.36
N GLY A 54 5.43 -17.44 5.14
CA GLY A 54 6.48 -16.90 4.27
C GLY A 54 6.26 -17.30 2.81
N GLY A 55 6.83 -16.53 1.89
CA GLY A 55 6.76 -16.80 0.45
C GLY A 55 7.93 -17.61 -0.11
N ASN A 56 9.00 -17.79 0.67
CA ASN A 56 10.29 -18.35 0.26
C ASN A 56 10.83 -17.74 -1.05
N ARG A 57 10.68 -16.42 -1.17
CA ARG A 57 11.16 -15.62 -2.29
C ARG A 57 11.28 -14.16 -1.90
N TRP A 58 12.20 -13.46 -2.55
CA TRP A 58 12.29 -12.01 -2.43
C TRP A 58 11.13 -11.34 -3.16
N THR A 59 10.67 -10.24 -2.59
CA THR A 59 9.71 -9.33 -3.24
C THR A 59 10.26 -7.91 -3.20
N ILE A 60 10.31 -7.23 -4.34
CA ILE A 60 10.76 -5.84 -4.45
C ILE A 60 9.64 -5.02 -5.08
N LYS A 61 9.27 -3.91 -4.45
CA LYS A 61 8.21 -3.02 -4.92
C LYS A 61 8.67 -1.56 -4.94
N PRO A 62 9.26 -1.07 -6.05
CA PRO A 62 9.38 0.36 -6.28
C PRO A 62 8.01 1.01 -6.52
N GLU A 63 7.84 2.22 -6.00
CA GLU A 63 6.67 3.07 -6.21
C GLU A 63 7.10 4.54 -6.41
N LEU A 64 6.41 5.24 -7.30
CA LEU A 64 6.48 6.69 -7.48
C LEU A 64 5.13 7.28 -7.14
N GLY A 65 5.12 8.39 -6.41
CA GLY A 65 3.90 9.05 -5.96
C GLY A 65 3.95 10.56 -6.13
N ALA A 66 2.78 11.16 -6.29
CA ALA A 66 2.57 12.59 -6.32
C ALA A 66 1.37 12.96 -5.43
N SER A 67 1.43 14.11 -4.77
CA SER A 67 0.33 14.67 -3.99
C SER A 67 0.25 16.17 -4.25
N GLN A 68 -0.94 16.69 -4.50
CA GLN A 68 -1.19 18.09 -4.82
C GLN A 68 -2.36 18.59 -3.98
N THR A 69 -2.18 19.70 -3.28
CA THR A 69 -3.24 20.28 -2.44
C THR A 69 -3.70 21.64 -2.98
N TRP A 70 -5.02 21.78 -3.14
CA TRP A 70 -5.70 23.01 -3.55
C TRP A 70 -6.80 23.35 -2.55
N GLY A 71 -6.53 24.31 -1.67
CA GLY A 71 -7.43 24.71 -0.60
C GLY A 71 -7.72 23.56 0.35
N ARG A 72 -8.96 23.04 0.33
CA ARG A 72 -9.39 21.91 1.18
C ARG A 72 -9.24 20.56 0.51
N TRP A 73 -8.93 20.52 -0.78
CA TRP A 73 -8.81 19.30 -1.57
C TRP A 73 -7.35 18.89 -1.69
N THR A 74 -7.07 17.61 -1.48
CA THR A 74 -5.77 17.00 -1.76
C THR A 74 -5.99 15.82 -2.71
N PHE A 75 -5.22 15.80 -3.80
CA PHE A 75 -5.23 14.75 -4.81
C PHE A 75 -3.91 14.01 -4.74
N GLU A 76 -3.97 12.70 -4.58
CA GLU A 76 -2.77 11.86 -4.52
C GLU A 76 -2.86 10.76 -5.56
N GLY A 77 -1.71 10.39 -6.11
CA GLY A 77 -1.60 9.27 -7.04
C GLY A 77 -0.28 8.55 -6.86
N ALA A 78 -0.28 7.24 -7.05
CA ALA A 78 0.93 6.44 -7.01
C ALA A 78 0.92 5.35 -8.08
N LEU A 79 2.09 5.08 -8.66
CA LEU A 79 2.33 3.98 -9.59
C LEU A 79 3.40 3.07 -8.99
N GLY A 80 3.24 1.76 -9.17
CA GLY A 80 4.15 0.78 -8.62
C GLY A 80 4.23 -0.49 -9.44
N ALA A 81 5.30 -1.24 -9.23
CA ALA A 81 5.47 -2.58 -9.77
C ALA A 81 6.09 -3.48 -8.71
N THR A 82 5.56 -4.69 -8.56
CA THR A 82 6.05 -5.69 -7.60
C THR A 82 6.71 -6.81 -8.37
N PHE A 83 7.99 -7.03 -8.09
CA PHE A 83 8.83 -8.07 -8.70
C PHE A 83 9.09 -9.18 -7.69
N TYR A 84 9.19 -10.40 -8.21
CA TYR A 84 9.36 -11.62 -7.41
C TYR A 84 10.56 -12.41 -7.92
N THR A 85 11.36 -12.97 -7.01
CA THR A 85 12.26 -14.07 -7.38
C THR A 85 11.48 -15.37 -7.49
N ALA A 86 12.09 -16.39 -8.10
CA ALA A 86 11.56 -17.74 -8.05
C ALA A 86 11.57 -18.27 -6.60
N ASN A 87 10.59 -19.10 -6.27
CA ASN A 87 10.65 -20.01 -5.13
C ASN A 87 11.04 -21.38 -5.69
N ASN A 88 12.23 -21.86 -5.34
CA ASN A 88 12.81 -23.09 -5.88
C ASN A 88 12.51 -24.34 -5.03
N ASP A 89 11.67 -24.20 -4.02
CA ASP A 89 11.25 -25.28 -3.11
C ASP A 89 9.75 -25.16 -2.83
N PHE A 90 8.97 -25.01 -3.90
CA PHE A 90 7.52 -24.91 -3.82
C PHE A 90 6.88 -26.29 -3.77
N PHE A 91 6.05 -26.54 -2.76
CA PHE A 91 5.18 -27.72 -2.59
C PHE A 91 5.67 -29.00 -3.29
N GLY A 92 6.48 -29.82 -2.60
CA GLY A 92 7.05 -31.03 -3.20
C GLY A 92 8.29 -30.78 -4.07
N GLY A 93 9.00 -29.68 -3.83
CA GLY A 93 10.29 -29.36 -4.49
C GLY A 93 10.17 -28.76 -5.90
N HIS A 94 8.99 -28.32 -6.31
CA HIS A 94 8.77 -27.66 -7.60
C HIS A 94 9.30 -26.21 -7.61
N VAL A 95 9.48 -25.66 -8.81
CA VAL A 95 9.89 -24.26 -9.01
C VAL A 95 8.68 -23.41 -9.36
N ARG A 96 8.31 -22.50 -8.45
CA ARG A 96 7.23 -21.53 -8.67
C ARG A 96 7.78 -20.17 -9.06
N LYS A 97 7.33 -19.65 -10.20
CA LYS A 97 7.61 -18.28 -10.68
C LYS A 97 6.33 -17.46 -10.73
N GLN A 98 6.49 -16.14 -10.62
CA GLN A 98 5.39 -15.19 -10.70
C GLN A 98 5.81 -13.98 -11.53
N LYS A 99 5.00 -13.62 -12.53
CA LYS A 99 5.21 -12.39 -13.30
C LYS A 99 4.97 -11.16 -12.41
N PRO A 100 5.55 -10.00 -12.73
CA PRO A 100 5.33 -8.78 -11.95
C PRO A 100 3.85 -8.42 -11.81
N ILE A 101 3.51 -7.75 -10.71
CA ILE A 101 2.21 -7.10 -10.50
C ILE A 101 2.41 -5.60 -10.61
N TYR A 102 1.70 -4.96 -11.53
CA TYR A 102 1.64 -3.51 -11.66
C TYR A 102 0.49 -2.97 -10.82
N SER A 103 0.68 -1.79 -10.24
CA SER A 103 -0.33 -1.14 -9.41
C SER A 103 -0.44 0.35 -9.73
N ALA A 104 -1.67 0.86 -9.72
CA ALA A 104 -1.96 2.28 -9.74
C ALA A 104 -2.94 2.61 -8.61
N GLN A 105 -2.73 3.73 -7.92
CA GLN A 105 -3.57 4.20 -6.83
C GLN A 105 -3.90 5.66 -7.03
N GLY A 106 -5.11 6.05 -6.66
CA GLY A 106 -5.59 7.43 -6.69
C GLY A 106 -6.43 7.72 -5.46
N HIS A 107 -6.22 8.89 -4.88
CA HIS A 107 -6.88 9.33 -3.65
C HIS A 107 -7.36 10.77 -3.80
N VAL A 108 -8.60 11.03 -3.41
CA VAL A 108 -9.15 12.37 -3.31
C VAL A 108 -9.56 12.59 -1.87
N ILE A 109 -8.93 13.57 -1.22
CA ILE A 109 -9.08 13.85 0.19
C ILE A 109 -9.68 15.25 0.34
N TYR A 110 -10.72 15.37 1.14
CA TYR A 110 -11.35 16.63 1.51
C TYR A 110 -11.16 16.90 2.99
N ASN A 111 -10.49 18.00 3.31
CA ASN A 111 -10.24 18.44 4.67
C ASN A 111 -11.45 19.23 5.20
N LEU A 112 -12.18 18.66 6.15
CA LEU A 112 -13.36 19.31 6.75
C LEU A 112 -12.95 20.39 7.76
N LYS A 113 -12.07 20.05 8.69
CA LYS A 113 -11.47 20.97 9.67
C LYS A 113 -10.15 20.36 10.15
N PRO A 114 -9.31 21.08 10.91
CA PRO A 114 -8.05 20.53 11.41
C PRO A 114 -8.27 19.15 12.09
N GLY A 115 -7.55 18.14 11.60
CA GLY A 115 -7.65 16.75 12.08
C GLY A 115 -8.84 15.93 11.59
N MET A 116 -9.78 16.51 10.83
CA MET A 116 -10.97 15.82 10.31
C MET A 116 -11.05 15.88 8.79
N TRP A 117 -11.08 14.73 8.14
CA TRP A 117 -11.06 14.63 6.68
C TRP A 117 -11.80 13.39 6.18
N LEU A 118 -12.24 13.45 4.93
CA LEU A 118 -12.87 12.35 4.20
C LEU A 118 -12.05 12.06 2.95
N ALA A 119 -11.83 10.79 2.62
CA ALA A 119 -11.13 10.40 1.41
C ALA A 119 -11.94 9.37 0.60
N ALA A 120 -11.91 9.52 -0.72
CA ALA A 120 -12.32 8.51 -1.68
C ALA A 120 -11.08 7.95 -2.37
N ASN A 121 -11.02 6.63 -2.50
CA ASN A 121 -9.84 5.90 -2.93
C ASN A 121 -10.18 4.98 -4.09
N LEU A 122 -9.23 4.84 -5.01
CA LEU A 122 -9.27 3.90 -6.13
C LEU A 122 -7.91 3.21 -6.23
N SER A 123 -7.93 1.90 -6.44
CA SER A 123 -6.72 1.12 -6.63
C SER A 123 -6.94 0.11 -7.73
N TRP A 124 -5.95 0.00 -8.61
CA TRP A 124 -5.90 -0.96 -9.69
C TRP A 124 -4.64 -1.80 -9.57
N PHE A 125 -4.77 -3.10 -9.85
CA PHE A 125 -3.66 -4.04 -9.90
C PHE A 125 -3.82 -4.97 -11.10
N ALA A 126 -2.73 -5.25 -11.81
CA ALA A 126 -2.72 -6.22 -12.90
C ALA A 126 -1.42 -7.01 -13.01
N GLY A 127 -1.50 -8.23 -13.56
CA GLY A 127 -0.35 -9.10 -13.78
C GLY A 127 -0.34 -10.29 -12.83
N GLY A 128 0.83 -10.67 -12.32
CA GLY A 128 0.93 -11.70 -11.27
C GLY A 128 0.68 -13.14 -11.69
N LYS A 129 0.58 -13.44 -13.00
CA LYS A 129 0.41 -14.82 -13.50
C LYS A 129 1.54 -15.71 -12.97
N THR A 130 1.19 -16.88 -12.42
CA THR A 130 2.17 -17.84 -11.91
C THR A 130 2.44 -18.98 -12.87
N SER A 131 3.56 -19.66 -12.64
CA SER A 131 3.88 -20.92 -13.28
C SER A 131 4.58 -21.85 -12.30
N ILE A 132 4.28 -23.14 -12.37
CA ILE A 132 4.96 -24.21 -11.64
C ILE A 132 5.68 -25.07 -12.68
N ASP A 133 6.99 -25.23 -12.53
CA ASP A 133 7.85 -25.99 -13.47
C ASP A 133 7.67 -25.59 -14.95
N GLY A 134 7.42 -24.30 -15.18
CA GLY A 134 7.20 -23.73 -16.52
C GLY A 134 5.77 -23.85 -17.05
N VAL A 135 4.90 -24.65 -16.41
CA VAL A 135 3.48 -24.72 -16.74
C VAL A 135 2.76 -23.53 -16.12
N SER A 136 2.13 -22.70 -16.96
CA SER A 136 1.48 -21.46 -16.52
C SER A 136 0.07 -21.70 -15.98
N ASP A 137 -0.26 -21.08 -14.85
CA ASP A 137 -1.61 -21.11 -14.26
C ASP A 137 -2.52 -20.06 -14.93
N ASP A 138 -3.83 -20.33 -14.99
CA ASP A 138 -4.81 -19.33 -15.42
C ASP A 138 -5.27 -18.46 -14.25
N ASN A 139 -4.34 -17.69 -13.69
CA ASN A 139 -4.58 -16.87 -12.50
C ASN A 139 -4.10 -15.42 -12.65
N LEU A 140 -4.16 -14.90 -13.88
CA LEU A 140 -3.86 -13.50 -14.13
C LEU A 140 -4.74 -12.63 -13.23
N GLN A 141 -4.10 -11.72 -12.52
CA GLN A 141 -4.80 -10.73 -11.71
C GLN A 141 -5.11 -9.52 -12.57
N GLU A 142 -6.34 -9.04 -12.44
CA GLU A 142 -6.81 -7.77 -12.96
C GLU A 142 -7.95 -7.34 -12.05
N ASN A 143 -7.65 -6.39 -11.18
CA ASN A 143 -8.50 -6.05 -10.05
C ASN A 143 -8.60 -4.54 -9.88
N TRP A 144 -9.82 -4.05 -9.72
CA TRP A 144 -10.14 -2.68 -9.31
C TRP A 144 -10.78 -2.72 -7.93
N ARG A 145 -10.33 -1.86 -7.02
CA ARG A 145 -10.92 -1.67 -5.70
C ARG A 145 -11.18 -0.21 -5.43
N THR A 146 -12.27 0.07 -4.75
CA THR A 146 -12.60 1.43 -4.28
C THR A 146 -12.93 1.41 -2.80
N GLY A 147 -12.79 2.55 -2.14
CA GLY A 147 -13.16 2.66 -0.75
C GLY A 147 -13.17 4.09 -0.25
N VAL A 148 -13.76 4.26 0.93
CA VAL A 148 -13.86 5.53 1.62
C VAL A 148 -13.19 5.43 2.98
N ILE A 149 -12.58 6.53 3.41
CA ILE A 149 -12.01 6.65 4.76
C ILE A 149 -12.50 7.97 5.34
N PHE A 150 -13.03 7.90 6.56
CA PHE A 150 -13.34 9.09 7.35
C PHE A 150 -12.47 9.10 8.60
N ALA A 151 -11.72 10.18 8.79
CA ALA A 151 -10.90 10.41 9.97
C ALA A 151 -11.45 11.59 10.76
N PHE A 152 -11.53 11.45 12.08
CA PHE A 152 -11.98 12.51 12.96
C PHE A 152 -11.19 12.53 14.27
N PRO A 153 -10.90 13.73 14.81
CA PRO A 153 -10.29 13.86 16.12
C PRO A 153 -11.36 13.59 17.18
N ILE A 154 -10.98 12.84 18.22
CA ILE A 154 -11.79 12.67 19.42
C ILE A 154 -11.40 13.77 20.42
N ASP A 155 -10.10 13.94 20.63
CA ASP A 155 -9.52 15.03 21.43
C ASP A 155 -8.10 15.39 20.93
N ARG A 156 -7.32 16.10 21.75
CA ARG A 156 -5.96 16.56 21.41
C ARG A 156 -4.90 15.45 21.31
N HIS A 157 -5.21 14.25 21.82
CA HIS A 157 -4.34 13.08 21.81
C HIS A 157 -4.95 11.92 21.01
N PHE A 158 -6.27 11.80 20.96
CA PHE A 158 -6.97 10.71 20.29
C PHE A 158 -7.60 11.12 18.97
N SER A 159 -7.47 10.24 17.98
CA SER A 159 -8.23 10.30 16.72
C SER A 159 -8.72 8.90 16.35
N ALA A 160 -9.83 8.85 15.63
CA ALA A 160 -10.37 7.63 15.06
C ALA A 160 -10.42 7.73 13.54
N LYS A 161 -10.33 6.57 12.89
CA LYS A 161 -10.54 6.41 11.46
C LYS A 161 -11.49 5.25 11.23
N ALA A 162 -12.49 5.45 10.39
CA ALA A 162 -13.34 4.39 9.88
C ALA A 162 -13.08 4.24 8.38
N ASN A 163 -12.99 3.00 7.91
CA ASN A 163 -12.75 2.69 6.50
C ASN A 163 -13.71 1.62 5.99
N ALA A 164 -14.15 1.76 4.75
CA ALA A 164 -14.93 0.77 4.03
C ALA A 164 -14.37 0.65 2.60
N SER A 165 -14.21 -0.56 2.09
CA SER A 165 -13.74 -0.79 0.71
C SER A 165 -14.33 -2.05 0.11
N THR A 166 -14.47 -2.08 -1.21
CA THR A 166 -15.02 -3.20 -1.97
C THR A 166 -14.25 -3.41 -3.28
N GLY A 167 -14.39 -4.60 -3.87
CA GLY A 167 -13.92 -4.91 -5.21
C GLY A 167 -14.92 -4.44 -6.26
N VAL A 168 -14.46 -3.70 -7.27
CA VAL A 168 -15.30 -3.21 -8.37
C VAL A 168 -15.28 -4.18 -9.55
N SER A 169 -14.11 -4.68 -9.90
CA SER A 169 -13.92 -5.72 -10.91
C SER A 169 -12.79 -6.61 -10.45
N THR A 170 -12.97 -7.92 -10.53
CA THR A 170 -11.98 -8.89 -10.10
C THR A 170 -11.98 -10.09 -11.01
N ARG A 171 -10.84 -10.36 -11.68
CA ARG A 171 -10.68 -11.56 -12.52
C ARG A 171 -10.27 -12.78 -11.70
N THR A 172 -9.28 -12.60 -10.83
CA THR A 172 -8.74 -13.66 -9.98
C THR A 172 -8.33 -13.10 -8.63
N GLY A 173 -8.91 -13.64 -7.55
CA GLY A 173 -8.68 -13.19 -6.18
C GLY A 173 -9.20 -11.78 -5.88
N ASN A 174 -9.08 -11.37 -4.61
CA ASN A 174 -9.33 -9.99 -4.16
C ASN A 174 -10.79 -9.47 -4.24
N ASN A 175 -11.79 -10.35 -4.39
CA ASN A 175 -13.22 -10.01 -4.27
C ASN A 175 -13.67 -10.15 -2.81
N PHE A 176 -13.62 -9.05 -2.07
CA PHE A 176 -14.12 -9.00 -0.69
C PHE A 176 -14.43 -7.55 -0.30
N ASP A 177 -15.34 -7.43 0.65
CA ASP A 177 -15.62 -6.19 1.36
C ASP A 177 -14.79 -6.11 2.63
N LEU A 178 -14.29 -4.92 2.94
CA LEU A 178 -13.48 -4.68 4.13
C LEU A 178 -14.00 -3.46 4.86
N PHE A 179 -14.32 -3.64 6.13
CA PHE A 179 -14.68 -2.60 7.07
C PHE A 179 -13.64 -2.57 8.19
N GLY A 180 -13.23 -1.38 8.63
CA GLY A 180 -12.22 -1.23 9.66
C GLY A 180 -12.43 0.02 10.48
N ILE A 181 -11.99 -0.06 11.74
CA ILE A 181 -11.89 1.07 12.65
C ILE A 181 -10.49 1.05 13.24
N ALA A 182 -9.82 2.20 13.24
CA ALA A 182 -8.52 2.39 13.87
C ALA A 182 -8.61 3.54 14.88
N LEU A 183 -8.02 3.32 16.06
CA LEU A 183 -7.80 4.35 17.07
C LEU A 183 -6.32 4.70 17.10
N GLN A 184 -6.01 5.98 17.07
CA GLN A 184 -4.64 6.50 17.10
C GLN A 184 -4.49 7.43 18.29
N TYR A 185 -3.49 7.16 19.11
CA TYR A 185 -3.06 8.01 20.23
C TYR A 185 -1.74 8.70 19.88
N ARG A 186 -1.67 10.01 20.12
CA ARG A 186 -0.47 10.83 19.95
C ARG A 186 0.18 11.11 21.30
N TRP A 187 1.45 10.74 21.42
CA TRP A 187 2.30 11.05 22.56
C TRP A 187 2.92 12.46 22.44
N GLY A 188 2.96 13.22 23.54
CA GLY A 188 3.61 14.53 23.64
C GLY A 188 2.67 15.74 23.50
N ALA A 189 3.12 16.89 24.03
CA ALA A 189 2.48 18.19 23.79
C ALA A 189 2.81 18.61 22.35
N GLY A 190 1.81 18.69 21.48
CA GLY A 190 2.02 18.91 20.04
C GLY A 190 2.88 20.13 19.70
N ILE A 191 3.46 20.10 18.50
CA ILE A 191 3.77 21.33 17.74
C ILE A 191 2.51 22.16 17.57
#